data_AF-A0A378MCG8-F1
#
_entry.id   AF-A0A378MCG8-F1
#
_cell.length_a   1.000
_cell.length_b   1.000
_cell.length_c   1.000
_cell.angle_alpha   90.00
_cell.angle_beta   90.00
_cell.angle_gamma   90.00
#
_symmetry.space_group_name_H-M   'P 1'
#
loop_
_entity.id
_entity.type
_entity.pdbx_description
1 polymer ?
#
loop_
_entity_poly.entity_id
_entity_poly.type
_entity_poly.pdbx_seq_one_letter_code
_entity_poly.pdbx_strand_id
1 'polypeptide(L)'
;MANRKTNYEAIFFTNNYHVLRAGMFARKAGLAINGIGAKTAFYFLPNAFLREWIAILSMHKKRHAITVGSFFVGYILIAVMLKVLDI
;
A
#
# COMPACT_ATOMS: atom_id res chain seq x y z
N MET A 1 -11.95 -1.02 -20.53
CA MET A 1 -10.76 -0.51 -21.25
C MET A 1 -9.93 -1.71 -21.70
N ALA A 2 -9.42 -1.64 -22.93
CA ALA A 2 -9.04 -2.78 -23.76
C ALA A 2 -7.93 -3.69 -23.20
N ASN A 3 -8.18 -5.00 -23.26
CA ASN A 3 -7.22 -6.07 -23.15
C ASN A 3 -6.36 -6.11 -24.43
N ARG A 4 -5.24 -5.39 -24.43
CA ARG A 4 -4.18 -5.54 -25.46
C ARG A 4 -3.16 -6.56 -24.94
N LYS A 5 -3.38 -7.84 -25.23
CA LYS A 5 -2.30 -8.85 -25.21
C LYS A 5 -1.37 -8.60 -26.39
N THR A 6 -0.52 -7.59 -26.27
CA THR A 6 0.75 -7.58 -27.02
C THR A 6 1.69 -8.48 -26.23
N ASN A 7 2.26 -9.53 -26.85
CA ASN A 7 3.25 -10.38 -26.20
C ASN A 7 4.55 -9.59 -26.02
N TYR A 8 4.64 -8.79 -24.97
CA TYR A 8 5.88 -8.12 -24.58
C TYR A 8 6.35 -8.70 -23.24
N GLU A 9 7.60 -9.12 -23.19
CA GLU A 9 8.30 -9.37 -21.94
C GLU A 9 9.10 -8.12 -21.61
N ALA A 10 8.82 -7.51 -20.46
CA ALA A 10 9.54 -6.34 -19.99
C ALA A 10 9.86 -6.48 -18.50
N ILE A 11 11.04 -6.01 -18.14
CA ILE A 11 11.53 -5.93 -16.76
C ILE A 11 11.97 -4.49 -16.50
N PHE A 12 11.78 -3.99 -15.28
CA PHE A 12 12.24 -2.66 -14.90
C PHE A 12 13.36 -2.75 -13.88
N PHE A 13 14.24 -1.76 -13.87
CA PHE A 13 15.36 -1.67 -12.93
C PHE A 13 15.21 -0.42 -12.07
N THR A 14 15.38 -0.56 -10.75
CA THR A 14 15.34 0.56 -9.79
C THR A 14 16.10 0.19 -8.52
N ASN A 15 16.17 1.07 -7.52
CA ASN A 15 16.80 0.73 -6.22
C ASN A 15 15.96 -0.26 -5.43
N ASN A 16 16.60 -1.08 -4.57
CA ASN A 16 15.95 -2.10 -3.75
C ASN A 16 14.69 -1.60 -3.01
N TYR A 17 14.70 -0.38 -2.47
CA TYR A 17 13.56 0.18 -1.73
C TYR A 17 12.39 0.62 -2.64
N HIS A 18 12.63 0.88 -3.93
CA HIS A 18 11.60 1.35 -4.87
C HIS A 18 10.91 0.22 -5.66
N VAL A 19 11.50 -0.98 -5.72
CA VAL A 19 10.97 -2.11 -6.52
C VAL A 19 9.52 -2.42 -6.18
N LEU A 20 9.19 -2.47 -4.89
CA LEU A 20 7.83 -2.78 -4.42
C LEU A 20 6.79 -1.77 -4.93
N ARG A 21 7.08 -0.47 -4.79
CA ARG A 21 6.16 0.59 -5.20
C ARG A 21 6.02 0.63 -6.72
N ALA A 22 7.12 0.50 -7.46
CA ALA A 22 7.10 0.43 -8.92
C ALA A 22 6.27 -0.78 -9.42
N GLY A 23 6.40 -1.94 -8.79
CA GLY A 23 5.60 -3.12 -9.10
C GLY A 23 4.10 -2.92 -8.83
N MET A 24 3.73 -2.19 -7.78
CA MET A 24 2.32 -1.84 -7.54
C MET A 24 1.76 -0.89 -8.59
N PHE A 25 2.55 0.08 -9.07
CA PHE A 25 2.14 0.95 -10.17
C PHE A 25 2.01 0.18 -11.49
N ALA A 26 2.95 -0.72 -11.79
CA ALA A 26 2.87 -1.61 -12.95
C ALA A 26 1.58 -2.44 -12.94
N ARG A 27 1.26 -3.07 -11.80
CA ARG A 27 0.02 -3.83 -11.64
C ARG A 27 -1.22 -2.94 -11.76
N LYS A 28 -1.20 -1.72 -11.23
CA LYS A 28 -2.30 -0.75 -11.38
C LYS A 28 -2.49 -0.30 -12.84
N ALA A 29 -1.41 -0.26 -13.62
CA ALA A 29 -1.44 0.04 -15.05
C ALA A 29 -1.80 -1.16 -15.94
N GLY A 30 -2.02 -2.35 -15.35
CA GLY A 30 -2.30 -3.58 -16.10
C GLY A 30 -1.08 -4.19 -16.78
N LEU A 31 0.13 -3.80 -16.37
CA LEU A 31 1.39 -4.32 -16.91
C LEU A 31 1.84 -5.52 -16.07
N ALA A 32 2.05 -6.67 -16.70
CA ALA A 32 2.58 -7.88 -16.08
C ALA A 32 4.12 -7.89 -16.10
N ILE A 33 4.72 -6.86 -15.50
CA ILE A 33 6.18 -6.65 -15.52
C ILE A 33 6.77 -6.76 -14.11
N ASN A 34 7.93 -7.41 -14.01
CA ASN A 34 8.68 -7.55 -12.76
C ASN A 34 9.83 -6.54 -12.69
N GLY A 35 10.35 -6.32 -11.48
CA GLY A 35 11.41 -5.36 -11.22
C GLY A 35 12.63 -5.98 -10.56
N ILE A 36 13.82 -5.54 -10.97
CA ILE A 36 15.09 -5.87 -10.32
C ILE A 36 15.60 -4.65 -9.54
N GLY A 37 16.01 -4.91 -8.29
CA GLY A 37 16.54 -3.92 -7.37
C GLY A 37 18.06 -3.77 -7.44
N ALA A 38 18.56 -2.54 -7.48
CA ALA A 38 19.96 -2.20 -7.32
C ALA A 38 20.32 -2.08 -5.83
N LYS A 39 21.54 -2.53 -5.50
CA LYS A 39 22.06 -2.55 -4.12
C LYS A 39 22.07 -1.14 -3.55
N THR A 40 21.31 -0.96 -2.46
CA THR A 40 21.28 0.28 -1.69
C THR A 40 22.15 0.11 -0.44
N ALA A 41 22.88 1.16 -0.05
CA ALA A 41 23.68 1.12 1.16
C ALA A 41 22.79 0.92 2.41
N PHE A 42 23.22 0.04 3.31
CA PHE A 42 22.39 -0.40 4.45
C PHE A 42 22.03 0.75 5.39
N TYR A 43 22.91 1.74 5.59
CA TYR A 43 22.63 2.89 6.46
C TYR A 43 21.49 3.79 5.95
N PHE A 44 21.25 3.81 4.63
CA PHE A 44 20.18 4.60 4.01
C PHE A 44 18.86 3.82 3.90
N LEU A 45 18.94 2.49 3.97
CA LEU A 45 17.82 1.59 3.70
C LEU A 45 16.63 1.76 4.68
N PRO A 46 16.83 1.92 6.01
CA PRO A 46 15.72 2.09 6.95
C PRO A 46 14.89 3.34 6.68
N ASN A 47 15.56 4.48 6.48
CA ASN A 47 14.89 5.75 6.20
C ASN A 47 14.16 5.72 4.86
N ALA A 48 14.79 5.18 3.82
CA ALA A 48 14.18 5.02 2.52
C ALA A 48 12.98 4.06 2.54
N PHE A 49 13.08 2.96 3.29
CA PHE A 49 12.00 1.99 3.47
C PHE A 49 10.80 2.62 4.19
N LEU A 50 11.03 3.35 5.29
CA LEU A 50 9.95 4.02 6.02
C LEU A 50 9.21 5.03 5.12
N ARG A 51 9.95 5.79 4.32
CA ARG A 51 9.35 6.71 3.34
C ARG A 51 8.47 5.97 2.33
N GLU A 52 8.93 4.85 1.78
CA GLU A 52 8.11 4.08 0.86
C GLU A 52 6.92 3.42 1.56
N TRP A 53 7.07 2.97 2.80
CA TRP A 53 5.96 2.47 3.60
C TRP A 53 4.86 3.54 3.75
N ILE A 54 5.24 4.77 4.11
CA ILE A 54 4.31 5.91 4.19
C ILE A 54 3.67 6.20 2.82
N ALA A 55 4.43 6.11 1.73
CA ALA A 55 3.88 6.29 0.38
C ALA A 55 2.83 5.21 0.04
N ILE A 56 3.04 3.95 0.45
CA ILE A 56 2.11 2.85 0.22
C ILE A 56 0.85 3.02 1.08
N LEU A 57 1.00 3.37 2.36
CA LEU A 57 -0.12 3.75 3.21
C LEU A 57 -0.90 4.92 2.59
N SER A 58 -0.18 5.88 2.00
CA SER A 58 -0.75 7.04 1.32
C SER A 58 -1.55 6.65 0.07
N MET A 59 -1.16 5.59 -0.65
CA MET A 59 -1.91 5.08 -1.79
C MET A 59 -3.27 4.49 -1.40
N HIS A 60 -3.43 4.02 -0.16
CA HIS A 60 -4.64 3.37 0.35
C HIS A 60 -5.31 4.11 1.52
N LYS A 61 -5.07 5.43 1.68
CA LYS A 61 -5.64 6.27 2.77
C LYS A 61 -7.13 6.06 2.98
N LYS A 62 -7.90 5.97 1.89
CA LYS A 62 -9.36 5.79 1.97
C LYS A 62 -9.75 4.45 2.62
N ARG A 63 -9.02 3.37 2.32
CA ARG A 63 -9.30 2.05 2.93
C ARG A 63 -8.97 2.08 4.42
N HIS A 64 -7.82 2.63 4.79
CA HIS A 64 -7.43 2.77 6.19
C HIS A 64 -8.38 3.68 6.97
N ALA A 65 -8.79 4.82 6.41
CA ALA A 65 -9.74 5.74 7.03
C ALA A 65 -11.12 5.09 7.25
N ILE A 66 -11.62 4.33 6.28
CA ILE A 66 -12.89 3.58 6.43
C ILE A 66 -12.76 2.54 7.54
N THR A 67 -11.70 1.73 7.53
CA THR A 67 -11.50 0.69 8.56
C THR A 67 -11.42 1.29 9.96
N VAL A 68 -10.59 2.31 10.17
CA VAL A 68 -10.47 2.99 11.47
C VAL A 68 -11.78 3.66 11.87
N GLY A 69 -12.45 4.32 10.93
CA GLY A 69 -13.76 4.91 11.17
C GLY A 69 -14.80 3.89 11.61
N SER A 70 -14.88 2.73 10.95
CA SER A 70 -15.81 1.66 11.32
C SER A 70 -15.56 1.11 12.72
N PHE A 71 -14.29 0.90 13.10
CA PHE A 71 -13.94 0.48 14.47
C PHE A 71 -14.29 1.54 15.51
N PHE A 72 -14.05 2.82 15.21
CA PHE A 72 -14.37 3.92 16.10
C PHE A 72 -15.89 4.04 16.33
N VAL A 73 -16.67 3.95 15.25
CA VAL A 73 -18.14 3.94 15.34
C VAL A 73 -18.62 2.73 16.13
N GLY A 74 -18.09 1.53 15.88
CA GLY A 74 -18.43 0.33 16.64
C GLY A 74 -18.11 0.47 18.14
N TYR A 75 -16.96 1.06 18.47
CA TYR A 75 -16.58 1.34 19.85
C TYR A 75 -17.56 2.31 20.53
N ILE A 76 -17.93 3.42 19.86
CA ILE A 76 -18.90 4.38 20.38
C ILE A 76 -20.25 3.70 20.62
N LEU A 77 -20.72 2.88 19.69
CA LEU A 77 -22.00 2.17 19.82
C LEU A 77 -22.00 1.21 21.02
N ILE A 78 -20.91 0.45 21.20
CA ILE A 78 -20.76 -0.45 22.36
C ILE A 78 -20.74 0.37 23.66
N ALA A 79 -19.98 1.46 23.71
CA ALA A 79 -19.89 2.32 24.88
C ALA A 79 -21.25 2.95 25.26
N VAL A 80 -22.02 3.40 24.26
CA VAL A 80 -23.39 3.92 24.47
C VAL A 80 -24.31 2.81 24.94
N MET A 81 -24.25 1.62 24.34
CA MET A 81 -25.09 0.48 24.72
C MET A 81 -24.84 0.05 26.17
N LEU A 82 -23.58 -0.05 26.59
CA LEU A 82 -23.21 -0.37 27.98
C LEU A 82 -23.78 0.66 28.95
N LYS A 83 -23.65 1.95 28.60
CA LYS A 83 -24.19 3.04 29.41
C LYS A 83 -25.72 3.07 29.48
N VAL A 84 -26.41 2.69 28.40
CA VAL A 84 -27.87 2.58 28.36
C VAL A 84 -28.37 1.37 29.16
N LEU A 85 -27.57 0.31 29.24
CA LEU A 85 -27.87 -0.88 30.05
C LEU A 85 -27.46 -0.72 31.53
N ASP A 86 -26.94 0.44 31.95
CA ASP A 86 -26.41 0.71 33.29
C ASP A 86 -25.40 -0.35 33.79
N ILE A 87 -24.61 -0.91 32.88
CA ILE A 87 -23.48 -1.84 33.18
C ILE A 87 -22.20 -1.04 33.42
#